data_AF-A0A553A8H7-F1
#
_entry.id   AF-A0A553A8H7-F1
#
_cell.length_a   1.000
_cell.length_b   1.000
_cell.length_c   1.000
_cell.angle_alpha   90.00
_cell.angle_beta   90.00
_cell.angle_gamma   90.00
#
_symmetry.space_group_name_H-M   'P 1'
#
loop_
_entity.id
_entity.type
_entity.pdbx_description
1 polymer ?
#
loop_
_entity_poly.entity_id
_entity_poly.type
_entity_poly.pdbx_seq_one_letter_code
_entity_poly.pdbx_strand_id
1 'polypeptide(L)'
;PPPNWGPPPPHDWGPPDGPGWRGHRPPWGDGPAPWGWGPPPPPPPHGPLPPPWGPPPPPFDYWGHRVIPVFDPGFHAWGFWFFGIWIPL
;
A
#
# COMPACT_ATOMS: atom_id res chain seq x y z
N PRO A 1 -10.94 -6.19 27.59
CA PRO A 1 -10.89 -5.30 26.40
C PRO A 1 -9.42 -5.11 25.98
N PRO A 2 -9.05 -5.26 24.70
CA PRO A 2 -7.66 -4.99 24.31
C PRO A 2 -7.36 -3.48 24.43
N PRO A 3 -6.10 -3.08 24.65
CA PRO A 3 -5.76 -1.71 24.99
C PRO A 3 -5.97 -0.77 23.80
N ASN A 4 -6.54 0.40 24.10
CA ASN A 4 -6.73 1.51 23.18
C ASN A 4 -5.37 2.17 22.85
N TRP A 5 -4.63 1.60 21.90
CA TRP A 5 -3.52 2.29 21.25
C TRP A 5 -4.10 3.20 20.17
N GLY A 6 -4.52 4.40 20.55
CA GLY A 6 -4.78 5.46 19.58
C GLY A 6 -3.56 5.58 18.65
N PRO A 7 -3.74 5.73 17.33
CA PRO A 7 -2.63 5.70 16.41
C PRO A 7 -1.64 6.83 16.72
N PRO A 8 -0.32 6.58 16.69
CA PRO A 8 0.67 7.63 16.78
C PRO A 8 0.47 8.65 15.63
N PRO A 9 0.92 9.91 15.80
CA PRO A 9 0.81 10.93 14.75
C PRO A 9 1.45 10.42 13.46
N PRO A 10 0.91 10.79 12.28
CA PRO A 10 1.38 10.26 11.02
C PRO A 10 2.81 10.74 10.78
N HIS A 11 3.79 9.85 11.02
CA HIS A 11 5.13 10.01 10.50
C HIS A 11 5.09 9.89 8.97
N ASP A 12 5.89 10.73 8.32
CA ASP A 12 6.10 10.87 6.88
C ASP A 12 6.34 9.54 6.14
N TRP A 13 5.27 8.89 5.67
CA TRP A 13 5.34 7.65 4.88
C TRP A 13 5.49 7.92 3.36
N GLY A 14 6.28 8.92 2.95
CA GLY A 14 6.52 9.21 1.54
C GLY A 14 7.18 10.57 1.26
N PRO A 15 7.44 10.90 -0.03
CA PRO A 15 7.93 12.21 -0.45
C PRO A 15 7.05 13.36 0.10
N PRO A 16 7.58 14.60 0.20
CA PRO A 16 7.02 15.71 0.99
C PRO A 16 5.57 16.17 0.68
N ASP A 17 4.87 15.56 -0.28
CA ASP A 17 3.53 15.94 -0.73
C ASP A 17 2.43 14.91 -0.37
N GLY A 18 2.66 14.05 0.63
CA GLY A 18 1.64 13.16 1.21
C GLY A 18 1.77 11.68 0.80
N PRO A 19 0.82 10.81 1.23
CA PRO A 19 0.87 9.39 0.88
C PRO A 19 0.93 9.29 -0.65
N GLY A 20 1.66 8.31 -1.20
CA GLY A 20 1.86 8.17 -2.64
C GLY A 20 0.56 7.95 -3.42
N TRP A 21 -0.27 8.98 -3.52
CA TRP A 21 -1.55 9.05 -4.20
C TRP A 21 -1.28 9.51 -5.62
N ARG A 22 -1.62 8.67 -6.59
CA ARG A 22 -1.71 9.06 -7.99
C ARG A 22 -3.18 9.20 -8.38
N GLY A 23 -3.63 10.45 -8.52
CA GLY A 23 -4.87 10.78 -9.23
C GLY A 23 -6.18 10.59 -8.45
N HIS A 24 -7.20 10.13 -9.18
CA HIS A 24 -8.65 10.27 -8.97
C HIS A 24 -9.20 9.99 -7.56
N ARG A 25 -10.39 10.56 -7.29
CA ARG A 25 -11.20 10.28 -6.10
C ARG A 25 -11.37 8.76 -5.92
N PRO A 26 -11.18 8.22 -4.71
CA PRO A 26 -11.32 6.79 -4.47
C PRO A 26 -12.71 6.28 -4.84
N PRO A 27 -12.85 5.03 -5.28
CA PRO A 27 -14.12 4.48 -5.75
C PRO A 27 -15.20 4.38 -4.66
N TRP A 28 -14.80 4.43 -3.38
CA TRP A 28 -15.72 4.48 -2.23
C TRP A 28 -16.15 5.90 -1.82
N GLY A 29 -15.74 6.94 -2.54
CA GLY A 29 -16.15 8.32 -2.28
C GLY A 29 -15.67 8.86 -0.92
N ASP A 30 -16.56 9.56 -0.20
CA ASP A 30 -16.27 10.11 1.15
C ASP A 30 -16.44 9.06 2.28
N GLY A 31 -16.82 7.82 1.92
CA GLY A 31 -16.99 6.73 2.87
C GLY A 31 -15.66 6.10 3.29
N PRO A 32 -15.70 5.13 4.22
CA PRO A 32 -14.52 4.32 4.54
C PRO A 32 -14.07 3.48 3.34
N ALA A 33 -12.77 3.23 3.25
CA ALA A 33 -12.20 2.29 2.29
C ALA A 33 -12.65 0.84 2.58
N PRO A 34 -12.36 -0.14 1.69
CA PRO A 34 -12.68 -1.55 1.96
C PRO A 34 -12.10 -2.08 3.28
N TRP A 35 -10.97 -1.51 3.73
CA TRP A 35 -10.34 -1.82 5.02
C TRP A 35 -10.79 -0.92 6.19
N GLY A 36 -11.75 -0.03 5.99
CA GLY A 36 -12.20 0.92 7.00
C GLY A 36 -11.52 2.29 6.92
N TRP A 37 -11.50 2.99 8.05
CA TRP A 37 -10.84 4.30 8.18
C TRP A 37 -9.34 4.15 8.42
N GLY A 38 -8.57 5.06 7.83
CA GLY A 38 -7.10 5.09 7.98
C GLY A 38 -6.36 4.41 6.83
N PRO A 39 -5.05 4.16 7.00
CA PRO A 39 -4.20 3.62 5.94
C PRO A 39 -4.57 2.16 5.61
N PRO A 40 -4.23 1.70 4.40
CA PRO A 40 -4.34 0.28 4.04
C PRO A 40 -3.52 -0.60 5.01
N PRO A 41 -4.01 -1.80 5.37
CA PRO A 41 -3.23 -2.77 6.13
C PRO A 41 -1.96 -3.21 5.40
N PRO A 42 -0.90 -3.66 6.09
CA PRO A 42 0.26 -4.20 5.42
C PRO A 42 -0.13 -5.40 4.53
N PRO A 43 0.55 -5.59 3.39
CA PRO A 43 0.35 -6.78 2.60
C PRO A 43 0.76 -8.04 3.38
N PRO A 44 0.33 -9.24 2.96
CA PRO A 44 0.77 -10.50 3.56
C PRO A 44 2.30 -10.57 3.61
N PRO A 45 2.90 -11.33 4.54
CA PRO A 45 4.35 -11.52 4.55
C PRO A 45 4.84 -12.07 3.21
N HIS A 46 5.80 -11.38 2.60
CA HIS A 46 6.48 -11.83 1.39
C HIS A 46 7.81 -12.49 1.77
N GLY A 47 8.22 -13.48 0.98
CA GLY A 47 9.58 -14.02 1.04
C GLY A 47 10.62 -12.98 0.64
N PRO A 48 11.90 -13.36 0.45
CA PRO A 48 12.92 -12.42 -0.01
C PRO A 48 12.49 -11.80 -1.34
N LEU A 49 12.38 -10.47 -1.35
CA LEU A 49 12.03 -9.72 -2.54
C LEU A 49 13.19 -9.78 -3.54
N PRO A 50 12.90 -9.90 -4.84
CA PRO A 50 13.93 -9.93 -5.88
C PRO A 50 14.66 -8.57 -5.96
N PRO A 51 15.83 -8.50 -6.61
CA PRO A 51 16.45 -7.22 -6.93
C PRO A 51 15.57 -6.39 -7.88
N PRO A 52 15.80 -5.06 -8.02
CA PRO A 52 14.99 -4.17 -8.88
C PRO A 52 14.86 -4.61 -10.35
N TRP A 53 15.87 -5.30 -10.88
CA TRP A 53 15.94 -5.84 -12.24
C TRP A 53 15.51 -7.31 -12.33
N GLY A 54 15.08 -7.89 -11.22
CA GLY A 54 14.55 -9.25 -11.17
C GLY A 54 13.13 -9.35 -11.71
N PRO A 55 12.62 -10.57 -11.94
CA PRO A 55 11.22 -10.77 -12.28
C PRO A 55 10.33 -10.30 -11.12
N PRO A 56 9.10 -9.84 -11.39
CA PRO A 56 8.18 -9.41 -10.35
C PRO A 56 7.83 -10.55 -9.39
N PRO A 57 7.63 -10.25 -8.09
CA PRO A 57 7.00 -11.19 -7.17
C PRO A 57 5.67 -11.72 -7.73
N PRO A 58 5.27 -12.95 -7.39
CA PRO A 58 4.01 -13.52 -7.86
C PRO A 58 2.80 -12.65 -7.49
N PRO A 59 1.77 -12.57 -8.35
CA PRO A 59 0.54 -11.88 -7.99
C PRO A 59 -0.18 -12.56 -6.83
N PHE A 60 -0.76 -11.77 -5.94
CA PHE A 60 -1.47 -12.25 -4.74
C PHE A 60 -2.78 -11.48 -4.53
N ASP A 61 -3.63 -12.00 -3.64
CA ASP A 61 -4.88 -11.36 -3.28
C ASP A 61 -4.68 -10.42 -2.08
N TYR A 62 -5.04 -9.15 -2.29
CA TYR A 62 -5.02 -8.11 -1.27
C TYR A 62 -6.44 -7.55 -1.14
N TRP A 63 -7.10 -7.81 0.00
CA TRP A 63 -8.47 -7.35 0.28
C TRP A 63 -9.50 -7.74 -0.80
N GLY A 64 -9.41 -8.96 -1.33
CA GLY A 64 -10.34 -9.48 -2.35
C GLY A 64 -10.02 -9.02 -3.78
N HIS A 65 -8.88 -8.34 -3.98
CA HIS A 65 -8.40 -7.92 -5.28
C HIS A 65 -7.06 -8.57 -5.59
N ARG A 66 -6.96 -9.19 -6.76
CA ARG A 66 -5.70 -9.71 -7.26
C ARG A 66 -4.79 -8.56 -7.71
N VAL A 67 -3.65 -8.41 -7.05
CA VAL A 67 -2.67 -7.35 -7.32
C VAL A 67 -1.40 -7.93 -7.95
N ILE A 68 -0.75 -7.14 -8.81
CA ILE A 68 0.48 -7.53 -9.49
C ILE A 68 1.60 -6.60 -8.99
N PRO A 69 2.59 -7.14 -8.27
CA PRO A 69 3.72 -6.37 -7.80
C PRO A 69 4.58 -5.81 -8.94
N VAL A 70 5.07 -4.59 -8.74
CA VAL A 70 6.01 -3.90 -9.63
C VAL A 70 7.11 -3.26 -8.81
N PHE A 71 8.28 -3.05 -9.41
CA PHE A 71 9.30 -2.20 -8.84
C PHE A 71 9.03 -0.76 -9.30
N ASP A 72 8.88 0.18 -8.36
CA ASP A 72 8.72 1.60 -8.68
C ASP A 72 10.03 2.35 -8.39
N PRO A 73 10.74 2.86 -9.41
CA PRO A 73 11.99 3.60 -9.23
C PRO A 73 11.84 4.89 -8.42
N GLY A 74 10.64 5.48 -8.33
CA GLY A 74 10.40 6.67 -7.50
C GLY A 74 10.44 6.35 -6.00
N PHE A 75 10.11 5.10 -5.62
CA PHE A 75 10.15 4.63 -4.24
C PHE A 75 11.34 3.70 -3.95
N HIS A 76 12.07 3.28 -4.98
CA HIS A 76 13.15 2.28 -4.90
C HIS A 76 12.74 0.98 -4.19
N ALA A 77 11.48 0.54 -4.37
CA ALA A 77 10.92 -0.61 -3.68
C ALA A 77 10.01 -1.43 -4.59
N TRP A 78 9.85 -2.71 -4.25
CA TRP A 78 8.74 -3.52 -4.74
C TRP A 78 7.47 -3.11 -4.01
N GLY A 79 6.35 -3.09 -4.72
CA GLY A 79 5.07 -2.69 -4.20
C GLY A 79 3.99 -2.90 -5.24
N PHE A 80 2.81 -2.36 -4.98
CA PHE A 80 1.73 -2.35 -5.95
C PHE A 80 0.88 -1.10 -5.77
N TRP A 81 0.24 -0.70 -6.87
CA TRP A 81 -0.72 0.39 -6.87
C TRP A 81 -2.11 -0.16 -6.53
N PHE A 82 -2.73 0.38 -5.48
CA PHE A 82 -4.04 -0.01 -5.03
C PHE A 82 -4.95 1.22 -4.90
N PHE A 83 -5.90 1.35 -5.83
CA PHE A 83 -6.81 2.50 -5.90
C PHE A 83 -6.10 3.86 -5.82
N GLY A 84 -4.97 3.97 -6.51
CA GLY A 84 -4.15 5.19 -6.54
C GLY A 84 -3.14 5.30 -5.40
N ILE A 85 -3.12 4.40 -4.43
CA ILE A 85 -2.16 4.38 -3.31
C ILE A 85 -1.00 3.43 -3.66
N TRP A 86 0.24 3.86 -3.45
CA TRP A 86 1.39 2.96 -3.45
C TRP A 86 1.49 2.18 -2.13
N ILE A 87 1.51 0.85 -2.20
CA ILE A 87 1.70 -0.04 -1.05
C ILE A 87 3.01 -0.80 -1.23
N PRO A 88 4.03 -0.59 -0.37
CA PRO A 88 5.28 -1.34 -0.44
C PRO A 88 5.09 -2.79 0.01
N LEU A 89 5.79 -3.72 -0.65
CA LEU A 89 5.92 -5.12 -0.21
C LEU A 89 7.04 -5.31 0.80
#